data_AF-A0A1F6E996-F1
#
_entry.id   AF-A0A1F6E996-F1
#
_cell.length_a   1.000
_cell.length_b   1.000
_cell.length_c   1.000
_cell.angle_alpha   90.00
_cell.angle_beta   90.00
_cell.angle_gamma   90.00
#
_symmetry.space_group_name_H-M   'P 1'
#
loop_
_entity.id
_entity.type
_entity.pdbx_description
1 polymer ?
#
loop_
_entity_poly.entity_id
_entity_poly.type
_entity_poly.pdbx_seq_one_letter_code
_entity_poly.pdbx_strand_id
1 'polypeptide(L)' 'MEQYIVGFVLLVFGGLNVVRPDIMVRFQVWSQRAIMGAQYIPSERTYTVIRIFGALFVFLGLLVITGAIK' A
#
# COMPACT_ATOMS: atom_id res chain seq x y z
N MET A 1 -6.84 21.64 -4.25
CA MET A 1 -6.88 21.16 -2.84
C MET A 1 -6.99 19.64 -2.82
N GLU A 2 -7.97 19.06 -3.50
CA GLU A 2 -8.16 17.62 -3.64
C GLU A 2 -6.91 16.87 -4.15
N GLN A 3 -6.26 17.38 -5.19
CA GLN A 3 -5.01 16.81 -5.74
C GLN A 3 -3.91 16.63 -4.68
N TYR A 4 -3.71 17.63 -3.80
CA TYR A 4 -2.72 17.54 -2.73
C TYR A 4 -3.11 16.50 -1.67
N ILE A 5 -4.40 16.38 -1.36
CA ILE A 5 -4.92 15.36 -0.43
C ILE A 5 -4.71 13.97 -1.02
N VAL A 6 -5.09 13.76 -2.28
CA VAL A 6 -4.94 12.47 -2.98
C VAL A 6 -3.47 12.07 -3.06
N GLY A 7 -2.60 12.97 -3.52
CA GLY A 7 -1.17 12.68 -3.59
C GLY A 7 -0.56 12.44 -2.21
N PHE A 8 -0.96 13.19 -1.17
CA PHE A 8 -0.49 12.97 0.20
C PHE A 8 -0.88 11.58 0.72
N VAL A 9 -2.14 11.16 0.51
CA VAL A 9 -2.60 9.82 0.90
C VAL A 9 -1.80 8.74 0.17
N LEU A 10 -1.58 8.89 -1.13
CA LEU A 10 -0.78 7.94 -1.92
C LEU A 10 0.66 7.83 -1.40
N LEU A 11 1.29 8.96 -1.05
CA LEU A 11 2.65 8.99 -0.50
C LEU A 11 2.74 8.32 0.87
N VAL A 12 1.83 8.63 1.78
CA VAL A 12 1.82 8.04 3.12
C VAL A 12 1.56 6.55 3.05
N PHE A 13 0.54 6.15 2.29
CA PHE A 13 0.15 4.74 2.18
C PHE A 13 1.17 3.92 1.41
N GLY A 14 1.69 4.47 0.31
CA GLY A 14 2.76 3.85 -0.46
C GLY A 14 4.05 3.70 0.35
N GLY A 15 4.47 4.77 1.04
CA GLY A 15 5.67 4.77 1.88
C GLY A 15 5.57 3.75 3.01
N LEU A 16 4.42 3.67 3.68
CA LEU A 16 4.17 2.66 4.70
C LEU A 16 4.30 1.23 4.14
N ASN A 17 3.75 0.96 2.96
CA ASN A 17 3.84 -0.36 2.32
C ASN A 17 5.25 -0.72 1.84
N VAL A 18 6.06 0.27 1.45
CA VAL A 18 7.48 0.05 1.10
C VAL A 18 8.30 -0.31 2.34
N VAL A 19 8.17 0.49 3.40
CA VAL A 19 9.03 0.37 4.59
C VAL A 19 8.54 -0.77 5.51
N ARG A 20 7.24 -0.87 5.71
CA ARG A 20 6.57 -1.81 6.63
C ARG A 20 5.43 -2.56 5.92
N PRO A 21 5.73 -3.40 4.91
CA PRO A 21 4.72 -4.23 4.25
C PRO A 21 4.05 -5.22 5.22
N ASP A 22 4.70 -5.53 6.34
CA ASP A 22 4.20 -6.43 7.37
C ASP A 22 2.89 -5.98 8.00
N ILE A 23 2.66 -4.67 8.12
CA ILE A 23 1.42 -4.13 8.69
C ILE A 23 0.25 -4.49 7.80
N MET A 24 0.38 -4.22 6.50
CA MET A 24 -0.65 -4.50 5.50
C MET A 24 -0.91 -6.00 5.36
N VAL A 25 0.16 -6.81 5.31
CA VAL A 25 0.03 -8.28 5.28
C VAL A 25 -0.71 -8.80 6.50
N ARG A 26 -0.35 -8.35 7.71
CA ARG A 26 -1.00 -8.80 8.94
C ARG A 26 -2.47 -8.40 8.98
N PHE A 27 -2.80 -7.19 8.54
CA PHE A 27 -4.17 -6.74 8.43
C PHE A 27 -4.97 -7.60 7.45
N GLN A 28 -4.39 -7.94 6.29
CA GLN A 28 -5.02 -8.81 5.29
C GLN A 28 -5.23 -10.23 5.83
N VAL A 29 -4.23 -10.83 6.48
CA VAL A 29 -4.34 -12.15 7.10
C VAL A 29 -5.42 -12.14 8.19
N TRP A 30 -5.44 -11.11 9.02
CA TRP A 30 -6.44 -10.95 10.07
C TRP A 30 -7.85 -10.83 9.50
N SER A 31 -8.06 -9.98 8.49
CA SER A 31 -9.37 -9.77 7.89
C SER A 31 -9.87 -11.02 7.14
N GLN A 32 -8.99 -11.72 6.42
CA GLN A 32 -9.32 -12.99 5.77
C GLN A 32 -9.72 -14.06 6.79
N ARG A 33 -9.00 -14.15 7.91
CA ARG A 33 -9.34 -15.09 8.98
C ARG A 33 -10.65 -14.73 9.69
N ALA A 34 -10.84 -13.46 10.03
CA ALA A 34 -11.98 -12.99 10.81
C ALA A 34 -13.29 -12.96 10.01
N ILE A 35 -13.22 -12.58 8.73
CA ILE A 35 -14.40 -12.35 7.89
C ILE A 35 -14.69 -13.56 7.00
N MET A 36 -13.66 -14.19 6.44
CA MET A 36 -13.83 -15.26 5.44
C MET A 36 -13.62 -16.66 6.01
N GLY A 37 -13.14 -16.78 7.25
CA GLY A 37 -12.76 -18.06 7.85
C GLY A 37 -11.59 -18.76 7.16
N ALA A 38 -10.88 -18.08 6.26
CA ALA A 38 -9.78 -18.64 5.48
C ALA A 38 -8.44 -18.48 6.20
N GLN A 39 -7.58 -19.50 6.13
CA GLN A 39 -6.19 -19.39 6.57
C GLN A 39 -5.31 -19.01 5.38
N TYR A 40 -4.81 -17.77 5.38
CA TYR A 40 -3.83 -17.30 4.43
C TYR A 40 -2.44 -17.28 5.07
N ILE A 41 -1.50 -17.98 4.44
CA ILE A 41 -0.10 -18.02 4.89
C ILE A 41 0.71 -17.17 3.90
N PRO A 42 1.12 -15.95 4.30
CA PRO A 42 1.90 -15.08 3.44
C PRO A 42 3.30 -15.67 3.22
N SER A 43 3.73 -15.68 1.95
CA SER A 43 5.09 -16.07 1.58
C SER A 43 6.00 -14.84 1.48
N GLU A 44 7.32 -15.02 1.39
CA GLU A 44 8.25 -13.91 1.14
C GLU A 44 7.88 -13.10 -0.11
N ARG A 45 7.34 -13.78 -1.14
CA ARG A 45 6.86 -13.12 -2.36
C ARG A 45 5.72 -12.15 -2.07
N THR A 46 4.82 -12.46 -1.14
CA THR A 46 3.71 -11.57 -0.75
C THR A 46 4.24 -10.23 -0.22
N TYR A 47 5.28 -10.26 0.61
CA TYR A 47 5.89 -9.03 1.14
C TYR A 47 6.58 -8.22 0.04
N THR A 48 7.30 -8.89 -0.87
CA THR A 48 7.94 -8.24 -2.01
C THR A 48 6.90 -7.58 -2.92
N VAL A 49 5.80 -8.26 -3.22
CA VAL A 49 4.70 -7.71 -4.03
C VAL A 49 4.13 -6.46 -3.38
N ILE A 50 3.85 -6.49 -2.07
CA ILE A 50 3.32 -5.31 -1.36
C ILE A 50 4.31 -4.15 -1.35
N ARG A 51 5.62 -4.41 -1.24
CA ARG A 51 6.63 -3.36 -1.38
C ARG A 51 6.62 -2.73 -2.78
N ILE A 52 6.48 -3.54 -3.83
CA ILE A 52 6.40 -3.05 -5.22
C ILE A 52 5.15 -2.17 -5.41
N PHE A 53 3.99 -2.61 -4.91
CA PHE A 53 2.78 -1.78 -4.94
C PHE A 53 2.93 -0.50 -4.12
N GLY A 54 3.58 -0.56 -2.96
CA GLY A 54 3.93 0.61 -2.18
C GLY A 54 4.78 1.61 -2.96
N ALA A 55 5.81 1.12 -3.66
CA ALA A 55 6.69 1.96 -4.48
C ALA A 55 5.93 2.60 -5.65
N LEU A 56 5.01 1.84 -6.26
CA LEU A 56 4.13 2.36 -7.31
C LEU A 56 3.23 3.49 -6.77
N PHE A 57 2.64 3.32 -5.58
CA PHE A 57 1.82 4.36 -4.95
C PHE A 57 2.63 5.60 -4.57
N VAL A 58 3.88 5.43 -4.11
CA VAL A 58 4.79 6.56 -3.88
C VAL A 58 5.06 7.30 -5.19
N PHE A 59 5.39 6.57 -6.26
CA PHE A 59 5.64 7.15 -7.57
C PHE A 59 4.43 7.93 -8.09
N LEU A 60 3.23 7.34 -8.05
CA LEU A 60 1.99 8.00 -8.44
C LEU A 60 1.68 9.21 -7.54
N GLY A 61 1.87 9.09 -6.23
CA GLY A 61 1.67 10.18 -5.27
C GLY A 61 2.57 11.38 -5.57
N LEU A 62 3.84 11.15 -5.95
CA LEU A 62 4.75 12.21 -6.39
C LEU A 62 4.27 12.88 -7.69
N LEU A 63 3.86 12.10 -8.69
CA LEU A 63 3.33 12.65 -9.95
C LEU A 63 2.07 13.49 -9.74
N VAL A 64 1.18 13.05 -8.86
CA VAL A 64 -0.05 13.78 -8.52
C VAL A 64 0.26 15.05 -7.75
N ILE A 65 1.11 15.02 -6.71
CA ILE A 65 1.45 16.24 -5.93
C ILE A 65 2.18 17.29 -6.77
N THR A 66 3.03 16.85 -7.70
CA THR A 66 3.77 17.76 -8.60
C THR A 66 2.91 18.29 -9.74
N GLY A 67 1.71 17.75 -9.95
CA GLY A 67 0.83 18.12 -11.06
C GLY A 67 1.29 17.63 -12.42
N ALA A 68 2.20 16.65 -12.46
CA ALA A 68 2.58 15.95 -13.67
C ALA A 68 1.41 15.17 -14.27
N ILE A 69 0.46 14.74 -13.42
CA ILE A 69 -0.80 14.09 -13.80
C ILE A 69 -1.92 14.72 -12.97
N LYS A 70 -3.09 14.93 -13.60
CA LYS A 70 -4.30 15.46 -12.97
C LYS A 70 -5.21 14.35 -12.47
#